data_AF-A0A1H8PUB4-F1
#
_entry.id   AF-A0A1H8PUB4-F1
#
_cell.length_a   1.000
_cell.length_b   1.000
_cell.length_c   1.000
_cell.angle_alpha   90.00
_cell.angle_beta   90.00
_cell.angle_gamma   90.00
#
_symmetry.space_group_name_H-M   'P 1'
#
loop_
_entity.id
_entity.type
_entity.pdbx_description
1 polymer ?
#
loop_
_entity_poly.entity_id
_entity_poly.type
_entity_poly.pdbx_seq_one_letter_code
_entity_poly.pdbx_strand_id
1 'polypeptide(L)'
;MMVPPTAADLRSLERNVLLVDFRAVPPVRPRIAEADAAGVAAHGRLRHAAFVEDQGLFAGGDRDGADDDPRTVVLVARAPDGTVLGGVRLGPADPGGPDVGWWTGSRLVVAPGAPAGTAAALVTAACARAESAGVLRFDATVQQRVAPLFARLGWHATGTADLGGAPHVTVTWPVGRLAALAAATKAPLGGLLAGLDLGGPGFVGDDGAPVPGTDVVAACDAILPSLVERDPEWAGWCGVLVNVNDLAAMGATPVGLLDAVAARDASFAARVLTGLRAASAAWGVPVLGGHTQLGVPAALSVTALGRTDRPVPAASGRPGHTVSLTADLGGGWRRGGTGTQWDSTTGRAPAELRLLGSVVARTAPAAAKDVSMAGVVGTLGMLAEASGCGAVLDVAAVPRPAEATVGDWLTCFPGTAFLTADAPGRAVAAAGPATSAACGELVPGSGVSLRWPDGSLTPALPGAVTGLGPSGVPQARKPRSPHSISTGGSA
;
A
#
# COMPACT_ATOMS: atom_id res chain seq x y z
N MET A 1 32.43 -37.43 15.45
CA MET A 1 33.84 -37.02 15.30
C MET A 1 33.92 -36.21 14.02
N MET A 2 34.09 -34.89 14.11
CA MET A 2 34.16 -34.02 12.92
C MET A 2 35.45 -34.30 12.17
N VAL A 3 35.34 -34.66 10.89
CA VAL A 3 36.49 -34.84 9.99
C VAL A 3 37.14 -33.46 9.80
N PRO A 4 38.44 -33.29 10.04
CA PRO A 4 39.11 -32.02 9.86
C PRO A 4 39.06 -31.60 8.38
N PRO A 5 38.89 -30.30 8.08
CA PRO A 5 38.82 -29.81 6.72
C PRO A 5 40.10 -30.15 5.95
N THR A 6 39.96 -30.54 4.69
CA THR A 6 41.10 -30.84 3.83
C THR A 6 41.86 -29.55 3.49
N ALA A 7 43.09 -29.67 2.99
CA ALA A 7 43.86 -28.52 2.53
C ALA A 7 43.18 -27.74 1.39
N ALA A 8 42.31 -28.39 0.61
CA ALA A 8 41.49 -27.71 -0.40
C ALA A 8 40.35 -26.90 0.23
N ASP A 9 39.70 -27.46 1.27
CA ASP A 9 38.65 -26.77 2.03
C ASP A 9 39.20 -25.54 2.76
N LEU A 10 40.39 -25.66 3.36
CA LEU A 10 41.08 -24.54 4.01
C LEU A 10 41.41 -23.41 3.03
N ARG A 11 41.92 -23.72 1.83
CA ARG A 11 42.17 -22.73 0.76
C ARG A 11 40.89 -22.09 0.21
N SER A 12 39.75 -22.76 0.33
CA SER A 12 38.44 -22.19 -0.02
C SER A 12 37.94 -21.24 1.07
N LEU A 13 38.12 -21.63 2.33
CA LEU A 13 37.77 -20.81 3.50
C LEU A 13 38.64 -19.55 3.61
N GLU A 14 39.94 -19.64 3.34
CA GLU A 14 40.86 -18.49 3.29
C GLU A 14 40.47 -17.44 2.24
N ARG A 15 39.77 -17.83 1.18
CA ARG A 15 39.25 -16.89 0.16
C ARG A 15 37.95 -16.21 0.57
N ASN A 16 37.25 -16.75 1.57
CA ASN A 16 35.95 -16.27 2.07
C ASN A 16 36.01 -15.87 3.57
N VAL A 17 37.20 -15.71 4.14
CA VAL A 17 37.36 -15.32 5.54
C VAL A 17 37.23 -13.81 5.68
N LEU A 18 36.24 -13.37 6.44
CA LEU A 18 36.07 -11.98 6.81
C LEU A 18 37.09 -11.63 7.90
N LEU A 19 38.18 -10.97 7.51
CA LEU A 19 39.18 -10.44 8.44
C LEU A 19 38.84 -8.99 8.75
N VAL A 20 38.55 -8.69 10.02
CA VAL A 20 38.27 -7.34 10.50
C VAL A 20 39.48 -6.84 11.28
N ASP A 21 40.03 -5.68 10.91
CA ASP A 21 41.10 -5.04 11.69
C ASP A 21 40.51 -4.28 12.89
N PHE A 22 40.58 -4.90 14.07
CA PHE A 22 40.10 -4.31 15.33
C PHE A 22 40.99 -3.17 15.87
N ARG A 23 42.15 -2.89 15.23
CA ARG A 23 43.05 -1.81 15.63
C ARG A 23 42.66 -0.46 15.03
N ALA A 24 41.86 -0.46 13.97
CA ALA A 24 41.23 0.76 13.49
C ALA A 24 40.11 1.11 14.48
N VAL A 25 40.34 2.10 15.35
CA VAL A 25 39.25 2.72 16.11
C VAL A 25 38.24 3.22 15.07
N PRO A 26 37.01 2.69 15.04
CA PRO A 26 36.01 3.19 14.10
C PRO A 26 35.88 4.70 14.34
N PRO A 27 35.81 5.55 13.30
CA PRO A 27 35.59 6.96 13.52
C PRO A 27 34.35 7.11 14.40
N VAL A 28 34.47 7.86 15.49
CA VAL A 28 33.36 8.11 16.42
C VAL A 28 32.24 8.77 15.63
N ARG A 29 31.24 7.98 15.25
CA ARG A 29 30.09 8.47 14.51
C ARG A 29 29.15 9.15 15.51
N PRO A 30 28.64 10.34 15.18
CA PRO A 30 27.65 10.97 16.03
C PRO A 30 26.43 10.05 16.16
N ARG A 31 25.89 9.95 17.37
CA ARG A 31 24.63 9.24 17.61
C ARG A 31 23.50 10.15 17.13
N ILE A 32 22.72 9.68 16.16
CA ILE A 32 21.54 10.39 15.68
C ILE A 32 20.30 9.84 16.38
N ALA A 33 19.48 10.73 16.91
CA ALA A 33 18.22 10.39 17.54
C ALA A 33 17.21 11.55 17.38
N GLU A 34 15.93 11.23 17.58
CA GLU A 34 14.91 12.24 17.78
C GLU A 34 15.24 13.09 19.01
N ALA A 35 15.10 14.41 18.87
CA ALA A 35 15.51 15.38 19.86
C ALA A 35 14.52 15.44 21.02
N ASP A 36 15.05 15.46 22.24
CA ASP A 36 14.32 15.95 23.40
C ASP A 36 14.21 17.48 23.37
N ALA A 37 13.49 18.07 24.33
CA ALA A 37 13.32 19.53 24.41
C ALA A 37 14.67 20.29 24.43
N ALA A 38 15.69 19.74 25.11
CA ALA A 38 17.02 20.33 25.14
C ALA A 38 17.72 20.27 23.78
N GLY A 39 17.56 19.16 23.05
CA GLY A 39 18.05 18.98 21.69
C GLY A 39 17.37 19.91 20.68
N VAL A 40 16.05 20.09 20.79
CA VAL A 40 15.29 21.06 19.98
C VAL A 40 15.81 22.48 20.23
N ALA A 41 15.99 22.87 21.49
CA ALA A 41 16.54 24.19 21.84
C ALA A 41 17.99 24.36 21.34
N ALA A 42 18.81 23.31 21.41
CA ALA A 42 20.18 23.34 20.88
C ALA A 42 20.23 23.46 19.35
N HIS A 43 19.37 22.71 18.64
CA HIS A 43 19.20 22.85 17.20
C HIS A 43 18.75 24.27 16.82
N GLY A 44 17.81 24.85 17.58
CA GLY A 44 17.37 26.23 17.45
C GLY A 44 18.50 27.27 17.59
N ARG A 45 19.42 27.07 18.53
CA ARG A 45 20.60 27.94 18.66
C ARG A 45 21.57 27.79 17.50
N LEU A 46 21.85 26.55 17.07
CA LEU A 46 22.76 26.28 15.95
C LEU A 46 22.25 26.89 14.64
N ARG A 47 20.95 26.75 14.35
CA ARG A 47 20.36 27.32 13.14
C ARG A 47 20.27 28.85 13.18
N HIS A 48 20.06 29.46 14.34
CA HIS A 48 20.07 30.92 14.48
C HIS A 48 21.47 31.47 14.15
N ALA A 49 22.52 30.94 14.80
CA ALA A 49 23.89 31.32 14.49
C ALA A 49 24.22 31.13 13.01
N ALA A 50 23.93 29.95 12.45
CA ALA A 50 24.30 29.64 11.08
C ALA A 50 23.50 30.40 10.01
N PHE A 51 22.19 30.57 10.17
CA PHE A 51 21.31 31.10 9.11
C PHE A 51 21.00 32.59 9.27
N VAL A 52 20.92 33.08 10.51
CA VAL A 52 20.60 34.48 10.82
C VAL A 52 21.89 35.29 10.94
N GLU A 53 22.78 34.90 11.84
CA GLU A 53 23.99 35.68 12.16
C GLU A 53 25.06 35.54 11.06
N ASP A 54 25.43 34.32 10.67
CA ASP A 54 26.53 34.09 9.73
C ASP A 54 26.15 34.31 8.25
N GLN A 55 24.95 33.89 7.86
CA GLN A 55 24.51 33.89 6.45
C GLN A 55 23.55 35.03 6.10
N GLY A 56 22.91 35.67 7.08
CA GLY A 56 21.94 36.74 6.82
C GLY A 56 20.72 36.31 5.99
N LEU A 57 20.34 35.03 6.00
CA LEU A 57 19.23 34.51 5.18
C LEU A 57 17.85 34.93 5.69
N PHE A 58 17.74 35.23 6.99
CA PHE A 58 16.50 35.62 7.64
C PHE A 58 16.70 36.89 8.46
N ALA A 59 15.71 37.78 8.45
CA ALA A 59 15.72 38.98 9.27
C ALA A 59 15.29 38.65 10.70
N GLY A 60 16.22 38.73 11.66
CA GLY A 60 15.95 38.60 13.10
C GLY A 60 15.73 37.17 13.62
N GLY A 61 15.08 36.27 12.88
CA GLY A 61 14.85 34.89 13.32
C GLY A 61 14.42 33.95 12.19
N ASP A 62 14.70 32.66 12.34
CA ASP A 62 14.40 31.63 11.33
C ASP A 62 13.21 30.73 11.70
N ARG A 63 12.48 31.06 12.78
CA ARG A 63 11.28 30.34 13.25
C ARG A 63 10.12 30.51 12.29
N ASP A 64 9.43 29.42 12.00
CA ASP A 64 8.23 29.38 11.16
C ASP A 64 7.16 28.44 11.75
N GLY A 65 6.00 28.37 11.11
CA GLY A 65 4.87 27.57 11.61
C GLY A 65 5.16 26.07 11.73
N ALA A 66 6.19 25.55 11.04
CA ALA A 66 6.59 24.15 11.21
C ALA A 66 7.24 23.89 12.58
N ASP A 67 7.80 24.91 13.24
CA ASP A 67 8.33 24.77 14.61
C ASP A 67 7.23 24.65 15.68
N ASP A 68 5.99 25.00 15.33
CA ASP A 68 4.81 24.93 16.20
C ASP A 68 3.91 23.72 15.88
N ASP A 69 4.15 23.01 14.78
CA ASP A 69 3.38 21.82 14.39
C ASP A 69 3.79 20.61 15.26
N PRO A 70 2.85 19.97 15.98
CA PRO A 70 3.14 18.80 16.80
C PRO A 70 3.60 17.57 16.00
N ARG A 71 3.40 17.55 14.68
CA ARG A 71 3.87 16.49 13.77
C ARG A 71 5.33 16.66 13.38
N THR A 72 5.92 17.83 13.64
CA THR A 72 7.32 18.10 13.33
C THR A 72 8.25 17.30 14.22
N VAL A 73 9.23 16.69 13.57
CA VAL A 73 10.31 15.94 14.20
C VAL A 73 11.62 16.70 14.00
N VAL A 74 12.44 16.75 15.05
CA VAL A 74 13.83 17.22 14.96
C VAL A 74 14.74 16.06 15.26
N LEU A 75 15.66 15.75 14.34
CA LEU A 75 16.73 14.78 14.57
C LEU A 75 18.01 15.55 14.90
N VAL A 76 18.71 15.14 15.96
CA VAL A 76 19.98 15.73 16.37
C VAL A 76 21.11 14.70 16.34
N ALA A 77 22.29 15.14 15.91
CA ALA A 77 23.54 14.40 15.99
C ALA A 77 24.22 14.77 17.31
N ARG A 78 24.55 13.77 18.14
CA ARG A 78 25.23 14.00 19.43
C ARG A 78 26.61 13.36 19.48
N ALA A 79 27.56 14.09 20.06
CA ALA A 79 28.85 13.55 20.49
C ALA A 79 28.66 12.60 21.69
N PRO A 80 29.68 11.76 22.02
CA PRO A 80 29.60 10.85 23.17
C PRO A 80 29.35 11.54 24.52
N ASP A 81 29.78 12.80 24.65
CA ASP A 81 29.56 13.64 25.83
C ASP A 81 28.16 14.28 25.88
N GLY A 82 27.31 14.03 24.88
CA GLY A 82 25.94 14.55 24.78
C GLY A 82 25.82 15.88 24.01
N THR A 83 26.94 16.50 23.63
CA THR A 83 26.97 17.76 22.88
C THR A 83 26.26 17.61 21.53
N VAL A 84 25.36 18.54 21.20
CA VAL A 84 24.67 18.55 19.90
C VAL A 84 25.59 19.11 18.82
N LEU A 85 25.94 18.26 17.85
CA LEU A 85 26.84 18.54 16.74
C LEU A 85 26.11 19.02 15.48
N GLY A 86 24.78 18.96 15.46
CA GLY A 86 23.96 19.34 14.32
C GLY A 86 22.54 18.80 14.46
N GLY A 87 21.66 19.23 13.56
CA GLY A 87 20.30 18.71 13.50
C GLY A 87 19.61 19.02 12.18
N VAL A 88 18.50 18.32 11.95
CA VAL A 88 17.60 18.49 10.80
C VAL A 88 16.16 18.39 11.28
N ARG A 89 15.30 19.23 10.71
CA ARG A 89 13.86 19.23 10.96
C ARG A 89 13.16 18.53 9.80
N LEU A 90 12.14 17.75 10.09
CA LEU A 90 11.24 17.18 9.09
C LEU A 90 9.80 17.15 9.61
N GLY A 91 8.84 17.29 8.70
CA GLY A 91 7.42 17.28 9.03
C GLY A 91 6.57 17.55 7.79
N PRO A 92 5.25 17.67 7.94
CA PRO A 92 4.33 17.96 6.84
C PRO A 92 4.75 19.19 6.02
N ALA A 93 4.56 19.13 4.70
CA ALA A 93 4.88 20.22 3.80
C ALA A 93 4.04 21.48 4.07
N ASP A 94 2.80 21.29 4.51
CA ASP A 94 1.91 22.35 4.98
C ASP A 94 1.58 22.15 6.47
N PRO A 95 2.20 22.93 7.38
CA PRO A 95 1.92 22.87 8.81
C PRO A 95 0.47 23.23 9.18
N GLY A 96 -0.21 24.03 8.35
CA GLY A 96 -1.61 24.42 8.58
C GLY A 96 -2.63 23.43 8.00
N GLY A 97 -2.17 22.50 7.15
CA GLY A 97 -3.00 21.55 6.42
C GLY A 97 -3.04 20.14 7.03
N PRO A 98 -3.94 19.28 6.53
CA PRO A 98 -3.96 17.87 6.90
C PRO A 98 -2.67 17.16 6.45
N ASP A 99 -2.26 16.13 7.18
CA ASP A 99 -1.13 15.30 6.75
C ASP A 99 -1.59 14.38 5.59
N VAL A 100 -1.18 14.76 4.38
CA VAL A 100 -1.44 14.03 3.13
C VAL A 100 -0.28 13.10 2.76
N GLY A 101 0.66 12.82 3.67
CA GLY A 101 1.84 12.01 3.38
C GLY A 101 2.88 12.73 2.51
N TRP A 102 2.80 14.06 2.42
CA TRP A 102 3.84 14.90 1.83
C TRP A 102 4.58 15.65 2.93
N TRP A 103 5.82 15.28 3.15
CA TRP A 103 6.70 15.89 4.14
C TRP A 103 7.87 16.61 3.49
N THR A 104 8.49 17.53 4.24
CA THR A 104 9.71 18.23 3.81
C THR A 104 10.82 18.09 4.85
N GLY A 105 12.06 17.98 4.38
CA GLY A 105 13.26 18.16 5.18
C GLY A 105 13.70 19.62 5.15
N SER A 106 13.95 20.22 6.31
CA SER A 106 14.33 21.63 6.44
C SER A 106 15.32 21.87 7.58
N ARG A 107 15.94 23.07 7.59
CA ARG A 107 16.82 23.55 8.68
C ARG A 107 17.94 22.57 9.06
N LEU A 108 18.56 21.93 8.07
CA LEU A 108 19.77 21.11 8.26
C LEU A 108 20.95 22.02 8.63
N VAL A 109 21.47 21.85 9.84
CA VAL A 109 22.63 22.60 10.35
C VAL A 109 23.62 21.67 11.04
N VAL A 110 24.91 21.97 10.90
CA VAL A 110 26.00 21.25 11.55
C VAL A 110 26.91 22.27 12.22
N ALA A 111 27.29 21.98 13.47
CA ALA A 111 28.15 22.85 14.27
C ALA A 111 29.58 22.91 13.68
N PRO A 112 30.28 24.05 13.80
CA PRO A 112 31.69 24.14 13.46
C PRO A 112 32.52 23.07 14.21
N GLY A 113 33.42 22.40 13.49
CA GLY A 113 34.27 21.35 14.05
C GLY A 113 33.58 19.98 14.25
N ALA A 114 32.31 19.82 13.86
CA ALA A 114 31.66 18.52 13.87
C ALA A 114 32.37 17.53 12.91
N PRO A 115 32.36 16.22 13.22
CA PRO A 115 32.99 15.21 12.37
C PRO A 115 32.48 15.26 10.92
N ALA A 116 33.39 15.01 9.98
CA ALA A 116 33.04 14.90 8.56
C ALA A 116 31.95 13.84 8.36
N GLY A 117 30.95 14.16 7.54
CA GLY A 117 29.81 13.28 7.28
C GLY A 117 28.62 13.42 8.24
N THR A 118 28.69 14.28 9.26
CA THR A 118 27.56 14.55 10.18
C THR A 118 26.30 14.99 9.42
N ALA A 119 26.43 15.90 8.45
CA ALA A 119 25.32 16.33 7.60
C ALA A 119 24.71 15.16 6.79
N ALA A 120 25.56 14.33 6.20
CA ALA A 120 25.13 13.17 5.43
C ALA A 120 24.34 12.18 6.30
N ALA A 121 24.84 11.89 7.50
CA ALA A 121 24.19 11.00 8.44
C ALA A 121 22.83 11.55 8.91
N LEU A 122 22.72 12.86 9.16
CA LEU A 122 21.44 13.52 9.48
C LEU A 122 20.43 13.41 8.34
N VAL A 123 20.84 13.66 7.10
CA VAL A 123 19.97 13.52 5.92
C VAL A 123 19.51 12.07 5.75
N THR A 124 20.42 11.08 5.86
CA THR A 124 20.05 9.66 5.80
C THR A 124 19.07 9.27 6.89
N ALA A 125 19.28 9.74 8.12
CA ALA A 125 18.36 9.48 9.23
C ALA A 125 16.99 10.14 9.01
N ALA A 126 16.95 11.35 8.43
CA ALA A 126 15.71 12.02 8.08
C ALA A 126 14.92 11.25 7.00
N CYS A 127 15.59 10.72 5.97
CA CYS A 127 14.94 9.88 4.96
C CYS A 127 14.31 8.64 5.60
N ALA A 128 15.07 7.92 6.42
CA ALA A 128 14.58 6.73 7.12
C ALA A 128 13.40 7.05 8.07
N ARG A 129 13.45 8.19 8.76
CA ARG A 129 12.37 8.64 9.66
C ARG A 129 11.12 9.07 8.90
N ALA A 130 11.26 9.69 7.73
CA ALA A 130 10.14 10.05 6.86
C ALA A 130 9.45 8.79 6.32
N GLU A 131 10.21 7.82 5.82
CA GLU A 131 9.66 6.54 5.37
C GLU A 131 8.95 5.79 6.49
N SER A 132 9.52 5.75 7.69
CA SER A 132 8.86 5.12 8.85
C SER A 132 7.65 5.88 9.38
N ALA A 133 7.52 7.18 9.07
CA ALA A 133 6.33 7.98 9.35
C ALA A 133 5.19 7.72 8.36
N GLY A 134 5.41 6.88 7.34
CA GLY A 134 4.42 6.61 6.31
C GLY A 134 4.28 7.71 5.27
N VAL A 135 5.34 8.48 5.03
CA VAL A 135 5.40 9.49 3.96
C VAL A 135 5.37 8.81 2.58
N LEU A 136 4.77 9.48 1.60
CA LEU A 136 4.73 9.08 0.19
C LEU A 136 5.45 10.07 -0.73
N ARG A 137 5.69 11.30 -0.26
CA ARG A 137 6.53 12.30 -0.93
C ARG A 137 7.39 13.03 0.09
N PHE A 138 8.69 13.02 -0.11
CA PHE A 138 9.63 13.68 0.78
C PHE A 138 10.55 14.61 0.01
N ASP A 139 10.38 15.92 0.24
CA ASP A 139 11.05 16.97 -0.55
C ASP A 139 11.99 17.81 0.33
N ALA A 140 12.90 18.53 -0.30
CA ALA A 140 13.68 19.58 0.35
C ALA A 140 14.02 20.69 -0.65
N THR A 141 14.25 21.89 -0.13
CA THR A 141 14.85 22.99 -0.91
C THR A 141 16.20 23.30 -0.31
N VAL A 142 17.27 23.06 -1.06
CA VAL A 142 18.64 23.07 -0.54
C VAL A 142 19.47 24.13 -1.24
N GLN A 143 20.35 24.82 -0.52
CA GLN A 143 21.25 25.80 -1.12
C GLN A 143 22.10 25.11 -2.21
N GLN A 144 22.34 25.80 -3.33
CA GLN A 144 23.02 25.24 -4.51
C GLN A 144 24.38 24.59 -4.15
N ARG A 145 25.13 25.18 -3.21
CA ARG A 145 26.42 24.65 -2.73
C ARG A 145 26.32 23.27 -2.05
N VAL A 146 25.16 22.90 -1.49
CA VAL A 146 24.93 21.63 -0.79
C VAL A 146 24.26 20.59 -1.70
N ALA A 147 23.70 20.98 -2.84
CA ALA A 147 23.04 20.06 -3.78
C ALA A 147 23.86 18.82 -4.16
N PRO A 148 25.21 18.89 -4.38
CA PRO A 148 26.02 17.70 -4.65
C PRO A 148 26.04 16.65 -3.51
N LEU A 149 25.82 17.05 -2.25
CA LEU A 149 25.64 16.10 -1.14
C LEU A 149 24.35 15.31 -1.32
N PHE A 150 23.23 15.99 -1.59
CA PHE A 150 21.92 15.38 -1.77
C PHE A 150 21.91 14.42 -2.96
N ALA A 151 22.49 14.83 -4.10
CA ALA A 151 22.63 13.97 -5.27
C ALA A 151 23.41 12.67 -4.95
N ARG A 152 24.54 12.76 -4.22
CA ARG A 152 25.31 11.57 -3.80
C ARG A 152 24.53 10.67 -2.84
N LEU A 153 23.60 11.22 -2.08
CA LEU A 153 22.75 10.45 -1.17
C LEU A 153 21.55 9.79 -1.87
N GLY A 154 21.31 10.09 -3.15
CA GLY A 154 20.21 9.50 -3.93
C GLY A 154 18.98 10.40 -4.12
N TRP A 155 19.08 11.69 -3.75
CA TRP A 155 18.02 12.66 -4.03
C TRP A 155 18.06 13.12 -5.49
N HIS A 156 16.88 13.36 -6.07
CA HIS A 156 16.72 13.85 -7.44
C HIS A 156 16.39 15.34 -7.46
N ALA A 157 17.03 16.11 -8.33
CA ALA A 157 16.68 17.51 -8.54
C ALA A 157 15.34 17.62 -9.29
N THR A 158 14.47 18.51 -8.83
CA THR A 158 13.15 18.78 -9.41
C THR A 158 13.01 20.20 -9.97
N GLY A 159 13.93 21.10 -9.63
CA GLY A 159 13.86 22.51 -10.02
C GLY A 159 14.87 23.39 -9.29
N THR A 160 14.73 24.70 -9.47
CA THR A 160 15.57 25.73 -8.86
C THR A 160 14.71 26.79 -8.18
N ALA A 161 15.21 27.40 -7.12
CA ALA A 161 14.55 28.49 -6.40
C ALA A 161 15.57 29.55 -5.97
N ASP A 162 15.12 30.77 -5.69
CA ASP A 162 15.91 31.81 -5.03
C ASP A 162 15.24 32.16 -3.70
N LEU A 163 15.99 32.04 -2.59
CA LEU A 163 15.49 32.30 -1.25
C LEU A 163 16.49 33.20 -0.53
N GLY A 164 16.04 34.39 -0.10
CA GLY A 164 16.89 35.36 0.59
C GLY A 164 18.06 35.87 -0.26
N GLY A 165 17.93 35.90 -1.59
CA GLY A 165 19.00 36.29 -2.51
C GLY A 165 20.06 35.21 -2.73
N ALA A 166 19.81 33.99 -2.27
CA ALA A 166 20.71 32.85 -2.44
C ALA A 166 20.06 31.77 -3.33
N PRO A 167 20.80 31.21 -4.30
CA PRO A 167 20.27 30.17 -5.18
C PRO A 167 20.13 28.83 -4.46
N HIS A 168 19.02 28.15 -4.75
CA HIS A 168 18.62 26.86 -4.21
C HIS A 168 18.21 25.89 -5.33
N VAL A 169 18.28 24.61 -5.02
CA VAL A 169 17.78 23.50 -5.84
C VAL A 169 16.66 22.82 -5.05
N THR A 170 15.51 22.63 -5.68
CA THR A 170 14.45 21.78 -5.11
C THR A 170 14.78 20.33 -5.43
N VAL A 171 14.66 19.45 -4.44
CA VAL A 171 15.03 18.05 -4.54
C VAL A 171 13.96 17.17 -3.92
N THR A 172 13.84 15.93 -4.40
CA THR A 172 12.92 14.92 -3.88
C THR A 172 13.66 13.62 -3.57
N TRP A 173 13.26 12.97 -2.49
CA TRP A 173 13.73 11.64 -2.10
C TRP A 173 12.81 10.59 -2.73
N PRO A 174 13.35 9.60 -3.46
CA PRO A 174 12.53 8.57 -4.08
C PRO A 174 11.94 7.61 -3.04
N VAL A 175 10.71 7.89 -2.60
CA VAL A 175 9.96 6.99 -1.71
C VAL A 175 9.38 5.82 -2.51
N GLY A 176 9.99 4.64 -2.38
CA GLY A 176 9.69 3.48 -3.23
C GLY A 176 8.56 2.54 -2.75
N ARG A 177 7.92 2.80 -1.60
CA ARG A 177 7.08 1.80 -0.90
C ARG A 177 5.92 1.24 -1.74
N LEU A 178 5.27 2.08 -2.55
CA LEU A 178 4.12 1.69 -3.38
C LEU A 178 4.54 0.73 -4.50
N ALA A 179 5.57 1.12 -5.26
CA ALA A 179 6.13 0.30 -6.33
C ALA A 179 6.73 -1.01 -5.80
N ALA A 180 7.41 -0.97 -4.65
CA ALA A 180 7.97 -2.15 -3.99
C ALA A 180 6.88 -3.15 -3.59
N LEU A 181 5.76 -2.68 -3.03
CA LEU A 181 4.65 -3.55 -2.66
C LEU A 181 3.99 -4.20 -3.89
N ALA A 182 3.71 -3.42 -4.92
CA ALA A 182 3.12 -3.93 -6.17
C ALA A 182 4.04 -4.97 -6.84
N ALA A 183 5.35 -4.70 -6.90
CA ALA A 183 6.33 -5.61 -7.46
C ALA A 183 6.43 -6.92 -6.67
N ALA A 184 6.44 -6.85 -5.34
CA ALA A 184 6.52 -8.03 -4.48
C ALA A 184 5.27 -8.91 -4.52
N THR A 185 4.10 -8.34 -4.81
CA THR A 185 2.81 -9.06 -4.70
C THR A 185 2.21 -9.47 -6.04
N LYS A 186 2.45 -8.72 -7.13
CA LYS A 186 1.69 -8.89 -8.38
C LYS A 186 2.55 -8.99 -9.66
N ALA A 187 3.74 -8.38 -9.71
CA ALA A 187 4.53 -8.33 -10.94
C ALA A 187 4.90 -9.69 -11.57
N PRO A 188 5.12 -10.79 -10.80
CA PRO A 188 5.39 -12.10 -11.40
C PRO A 188 4.19 -12.74 -12.13
N LEU A 189 2.96 -12.28 -11.89
CA LEU A 189 1.74 -12.99 -12.30
C LEU A 189 1.62 -13.13 -13.81
N GLY A 190 1.84 -12.06 -14.58
CA GLY A 190 1.68 -12.08 -16.04
C GLY A 190 2.55 -13.14 -16.72
N GLY A 191 3.79 -13.30 -16.27
CA GLY A 191 4.69 -14.34 -16.78
C GLY A 191 4.31 -15.75 -16.34
N LEU A 192 3.91 -15.93 -15.08
CA LEU A 192 3.57 -17.24 -14.51
C LEU A 192 2.26 -17.80 -15.05
N LEU A 193 1.28 -16.94 -15.32
CA LEU A 193 -0.05 -17.32 -15.79
C LEU A 193 -0.18 -17.33 -17.32
N ALA A 194 0.90 -16.98 -18.03
CA ALA A 194 0.93 -17.00 -19.48
C ALA A 194 0.57 -18.39 -20.03
N GLY A 195 -0.38 -18.44 -20.96
CA GLY A 195 -0.88 -19.67 -21.57
C GLY A 195 -2.08 -20.32 -20.87
N LEU A 196 -2.51 -19.80 -19.72
CA LEU A 196 -3.81 -20.14 -19.12
C LEU A 196 -4.92 -19.29 -19.72
N ASP A 197 -6.08 -19.89 -19.98
CA ASP A 197 -7.30 -19.17 -20.37
C ASP A 197 -8.02 -18.67 -19.10
N LEU A 198 -7.75 -17.43 -18.72
CA LEU A 198 -8.22 -16.85 -17.45
C LEU A 198 -9.55 -16.11 -17.66
N GLY A 199 -10.59 -16.49 -16.92
CA GLY A 199 -11.81 -15.70 -16.69
C GLY A 199 -12.73 -15.47 -17.90
N GLY A 200 -12.22 -15.54 -19.12
CA GLY A 200 -12.90 -15.19 -20.36
C GLY A 200 -12.87 -13.68 -20.68
N PRO A 201 -13.46 -13.28 -21.81
CA PRO A 201 -13.44 -11.89 -22.28
C PRO A 201 -14.00 -10.91 -21.23
N GLY A 202 -13.19 -9.95 -20.82
CA GLY A 202 -13.55 -8.90 -19.86
C GLY A 202 -13.21 -9.19 -18.40
N PHE A 203 -12.76 -10.41 -18.08
CA PHE A 203 -12.54 -10.87 -16.71
C PHE A 203 -11.14 -11.46 -16.47
N VAL A 204 -10.21 -11.27 -17.42
CA VAL A 204 -8.80 -11.65 -17.24
C VAL A 204 -8.21 -10.84 -16.08
N GLY A 205 -7.68 -11.52 -15.06
CA GLY A 205 -7.08 -10.88 -13.89
C GLY A 205 -8.05 -10.17 -12.95
N ASP A 206 -9.35 -10.42 -13.11
CA ASP A 206 -10.40 -9.86 -12.27
C ASP A 206 -10.48 -10.57 -10.89
N ASP A 207 -11.30 -10.05 -9.98
CA ASP A 207 -11.43 -10.59 -8.61
C ASP A 207 -12.14 -11.96 -8.60
N GLY A 208 -12.92 -12.25 -9.63
CA GLY A 208 -13.50 -13.56 -9.85
C GLY A 208 -13.73 -13.85 -11.32
N ALA A 209 -14.12 -15.08 -11.62
CA ALA A 209 -14.40 -15.53 -12.97
C ALA A 209 -15.87 -15.94 -13.11
N PRO A 210 -16.62 -15.37 -14.08
CA PRO A 210 -17.91 -15.92 -14.46
C PRO A 210 -17.76 -17.36 -14.98
N VAL A 211 -18.50 -18.28 -14.41
CA VAL A 211 -18.50 -19.69 -14.82
C VAL A 211 -19.26 -19.83 -16.14
N PRO A 212 -18.67 -20.44 -17.19
CA PRO A 212 -19.30 -20.53 -18.50
C PRO A 212 -20.69 -21.19 -18.46
N GLY A 213 -21.66 -20.56 -19.13
CA GLY A 213 -23.02 -21.10 -19.28
C GLY A 213 -23.93 -20.95 -18.06
N THR A 214 -23.46 -20.38 -16.95
CA THR A 214 -24.25 -20.19 -15.73
C THR A 214 -24.37 -18.69 -15.38
N ASP A 215 -24.92 -18.40 -14.19
CA ASP A 215 -24.93 -17.11 -13.50
C ASP A 215 -23.98 -17.11 -12.28
N VAL A 216 -23.09 -18.11 -12.19
CA VAL A 216 -22.16 -18.29 -11.08
C VAL A 216 -20.87 -17.52 -11.35
N VAL A 217 -20.34 -16.90 -10.31
CA VAL A 217 -18.98 -16.34 -10.25
C VAL A 217 -18.17 -17.16 -9.26
N ALA A 218 -16.95 -17.54 -9.63
CA ALA A 218 -16.01 -18.24 -8.77
C ALA A 218 -14.85 -17.31 -8.40
N ALA A 219 -14.52 -17.24 -7.12
CA ALA A 219 -13.33 -16.57 -6.59
C ALA A 219 -12.51 -17.58 -5.79
N CYS A 220 -11.19 -17.40 -5.72
CA CYS A 220 -10.32 -18.31 -4.99
C CYS A 220 -9.07 -17.59 -4.51
N ASP A 221 -8.79 -17.76 -3.22
CA ASP A 221 -7.62 -17.17 -2.57
C ASP A 221 -6.78 -18.21 -1.83
N ALA A 222 -5.48 -17.98 -1.85
CA ALA A 222 -4.52 -18.62 -0.96
C ALA A 222 -4.08 -17.61 0.10
N ILE A 223 -4.24 -17.98 1.37
CA ILE A 223 -3.89 -17.10 2.48
C ILE A 223 -2.39 -17.19 2.77
N LEU A 224 -1.77 -16.03 2.97
CA LEU A 224 -0.33 -15.89 3.22
C LEU A 224 0.13 -16.88 4.32
N PRO A 225 1.05 -17.81 4.04
CA PRO A 225 1.42 -18.85 5.01
C PRO A 225 1.92 -18.29 6.35
N SER A 226 2.64 -17.17 6.34
CA SER A 226 3.09 -16.52 7.58
C SER A 226 1.95 -15.94 8.41
N LEU A 227 0.83 -15.56 7.78
CA LEU A 227 -0.40 -15.20 8.49
C LEU A 227 -1.04 -16.41 9.14
N VAL A 228 -1.15 -17.51 8.39
CA VAL A 228 -1.70 -18.78 8.89
C VAL A 228 -0.92 -19.24 10.12
N GLU A 229 0.41 -19.22 10.07
CA GLU A 229 1.27 -19.61 11.20
C GLU A 229 1.17 -18.68 12.41
N ARG A 230 1.18 -17.36 12.17
CA ARG A 230 1.24 -16.35 13.24
C ARG A 230 -0.11 -16.16 13.93
N ASP A 231 -1.20 -16.12 13.17
CA ASP A 231 -2.55 -15.83 13.66
C ASP A 231 -3.58 -16.70 12.89
N PRO A 232 -3.66 -18.02 13.19
CA PRO A 232 -4.48 -18.96 12.42
C PRO A 232 -5.97 -18.67 12.46
N GLU A 233 -6.50 -18.18 13.59
CA GLU A 233 -7.91 -17.79 13.70
C GLU A 233 -8.20 -16.59 12.78
N TRP A 234 -7.32 -15.59 12.78
CA TRP A 234 -7.46 -14.48 11.83
C TRP A 234 -7.26 -14.92 10.38
N ALA A 235 -6.34 -15.84 10.10
CA ALA A 235 -6.18 -16.40 8.77
C ALA A 235 -7.46 -17.11 8.29
N GLY A 236 -8.12 -17.87 9.17
CA GLY A 236 -9.42 -18.47 8.90
C GLY A 236 -10.51 -17.43 8.62
N TRP A 237 -10.54 -16.34 9.38
CA TRP A 237 -11.45 -15.21 9.12
C TRP A 237 -11.17 -14.58 7.75
N CYS A 238 -9.90 -14.28 7.47
CA CYS A 238 -9.46 -13.72 6.20
C CYS A 238 -9.85 -14.60 5.02
N GLY A 239 -9.75 -15.93 5.16
CA GLY A 239 -10.18 -16.89 4.13
C GLY A 239 -11.59 -16.65 3.60
N VAL A 240 -12.52 -16.28 4.49
CA VAL A 240 -13.88 -15.90 4.12
C VAL A 240 -13.93 -14.45 3.61
N LEU A 241 -13.31 -13.52 4.34
CA LEU A 241 -13.37 -12.09 4.05
C LEU A 241 -12.91 -11.72 2.64
N VAL A 242 -11.72 -12.20 2.23
CA VAL A 242 -11.14 -11.85 0.92
C VAL A 242 -12.02 -12.36 -0.22
N ASN A 243 -12.47 -13.61 -0.12
CA ASN A 243 -13.37 -14.21 -1.10
C ASN A 243 -14.75 -13.52 -1.17
N VAL A 244 -15.28 -13.07 -0.04
CA VAL A 244 -16.55 -12.31 -0.01
C VAL A 244 -16.36 -10.94 -0.66
N ASN A 245 -15.22 -10.28 -0.42
CA ASN A 245 -14.89 -9.03 -1.10
C ASN A 245 -14.75 -9.24 -2.61
N ASP A 246 -14.08 -10.30 -3.07
CA ASP A 246 -13.95 -10.62 -4.49
C ASP A 246 -15.32 -10.77 -5.17
N LEU A 247 -16.19 -11.59 -4.57
CA LEU A 247 -17.55 -11.76 -5.09
C LEU A 247 -18.34 -10.44 -5.05
N ALA A 248 -18.17 -9.64 -4.00
CA ALA A 248 -18.81 -8.33 -3.90
C ALA A 248 -18.33 -7.39 -5.01
N ALA A 249 -17.03 -7.34 -5.31
CA ALA A 249 -16.44 -6.53 -6.38
C ALA A 249 -16.97 -6.93 -7.76
N MET A 250 -17.24 -8.22 -7.96
CA MET A 250 -17.88 -8.75 -9.17
C MET A 250 -19.40 -8.47 -9.23
N GLY A 251 -19.97 -7.83 -8.19
CA GLY A 251 -21.41 -7.61 -8.06
C GLY A 251 -22.20 -8.90 -7.80
N ALA A 252 -21.55 -9.95 -7.30
CA ALA A 252 -22.13 -11.25 -7.01
C ALA A 252 -22.57 -11.37 -5.55
N THR A 253 -23.70 -12.06 -5.33
CA THR A 253 -24.12 -12.45 -3.98
C THR A 253 -23.47 -13.79 -3.61
N PRO A 254 -22.69 -13.90 -2.52
CA PRO A 254 -22.10 -15.16 -2.11
C PRO A 254 -23.15 -16.24 -1.81
N VAL A 255 -22.93 -17.46 -2.29
CA VAL A 255 -23.80 -18.62 -2.07
C VAL A 255 -23.15 -19.72 -1.25
N GLY A 256 -21.81 -19.81 -1.24
CA GLY A 256 -21.10 -20.76 -0.40
C GLY A 256 -19.61 -20.81 -0.64
N LEU A 257 -18.92 -21.50 0.27
CA LEU A 257 -17.45 -21.58 0.36
C LEU A 257 -16.97 -23.03 0.35
N LEU A 258 -15.78 -23.26 -0.21
CA LEU A 258 -15.01 -24.48 -0.06
C LEU A 258 -13.66 -24.14 0.57
N ASP A 259 -13.20 -24.91 1.56
CA ASP A 259 -11.90 -24.70 2.19
C ASP A 259 -10.91 -25.84 1.95
N ALA A 260 -9.63 -25.51 1.84
CA ALA A 260 -8.53 -26.46 1.84
C ALA A 260 -7.54 -26.07 2.95
N VAL A 261 -7.51 -26.86 4.02
CA VAL A 261 -6.70 -26.61 5.23
C VAL A 261 -5.59 -27.64 5.33
N ALA A 262 -4.35 -27.15 5.37
CA ALA A 262 -3.18 -27.92 5.71
C ALA A 262 -2.66 -27.46 7.08
N ALA A 263 -2.35 -28.40 7.97
CA ALA A 263 -1.89 -28.08 9.32
C ALA A 263 -0.91 -29.12 9.85
N ARG A 264 -0.05 -28.68 10.77
CA ARG A 264 0.89 -29.56 11.45
C ARG A 264 0.22 -30.58 12.37
N ASP A 265 -0.92 -30.22 12.96
CA ASP A 265 -1.70 -31.06 13.87
C ASP A 265 -3.17 -30.60 13.92
N ALA A 266 -4.03 -31.44 14.52
CA ALA A 266 -5.47 -31.17 14.61
C ALA A 266 -5.80 -29.93 15.45
N SER A 267 -5.00 -29.60 16.47
CA SER A 267 -5.23 -28.44 17.32
C SER A 267 -5.01 -27.14 16.56
N PHE A 268 -4.01 -27.11 15.69
CA PHE A 268 -3.73 -25.98 14.82
C PHE A 268 -4.82 -25.82 13.75
N ALA A 269 -5.22 -26.93 13.09
CA ALA A 269 -6.34 -26.91 12.14
C ALA A 269 -7.63 -26.38 12.79
N ALA A 270 -7.91 -26.79 14.03
CA ALA A 270 -9.09 -26.32 14.76
C ALA A 270 -9.11 -24.80 14.97
N ARG A 271 -7.94 -24.17 15.17
CA ARG A 271 -7.83 -22.70 15.26
C ARG A 271 -8.16 -22.00 13.95
N VAL A 272 -7.63 -22.50 12.84
CA VAL A 272 -7.98 -21.99 11.50
C VAL A 272 -9.48 -22.12 11.24
N LEU A 273 -10.04 -23.31 11.49
CA LEU A 273 -11.47 -23.57 11.29
C LEU A 273 -12.36 -22.77 12.24
N THR A 274 -11.88 -22.41 13.43
CA THR A 274 -12.62 -21.53 14.37
C THR A 274 -12.82 -20.15 13.77
N GLY A 275 -11.76 -19.56 13.21
CA GLY A 275 -11.83 -18.28 12.49
C GLY A 275 -12.76 -18.33 11.28
N LEU A 276 -12.62 -19.38 10.47
CA LEU A 276 -13.44 -19.59 9.28
C LEU A 276 -14.92 -19.72 9.62
N ARG A 277 -15.26 -20.50 10.67
CA ARG A 277 -16.64 -20.61 11.17
C ARG A 277 -17.19 -19.28 11.68
N ALA A 278 -16.39 -18.50 12.41
CA ALA A 278 -16.81 -17.21 12.92
C ALA A 278 -17.12 -16.23 11.77
N ALA A 279 -16.26 -16.16 10.76
CA ALA A 279 -16.49 -15.30 9.60
C ALA A 279 -17.67 -15.79 8.73
N SER A 280 -17.77 -17.09 8.48
CA SER A 280 -18.91 -17.70 7.79
C SER A 280 -20.24 -17.34 8.45
N ALA A 281 -20.31 -17.41 9.79
CA ALA A 281 -21.49 -17.01 10.54
C ALA A 281 -21.77 -15.50 10.47
N ALA A 282 -20.72 -14.67 10.57
CA ALA A 282 -20.86 -13.20 10.52
C ALA A 282 -21.36 -12.71 9.15
N TRP A 283 -20.80 -13.23 8.06
CA TRP A 283 -21.18 -12.89 6.69
C TRP A 283 -22.43 -13.62 6.20
N GLY A 284 -22.86 -14.67 6.91
CA GLY A 284 -24.00 -15.49 6.53
C GLY A 284 -23.76 -16.33 5.27
N VAL A 285 -22.51 -16.74 5.03
CA VAL A 285 -22.11 -17.52 3.85
C VAL A 285 -21.72 -18.93 4.30
N PRO A 286 -22.44 -19.99 3.89
CA PRO A 286 -22.19 -21.34 4.38
C PRO A 286 -20.91 -21.94 3.79
N VAL A 287 -20.23 -22.75 4.60
CA VAL A 287 -19.15 -23.63 4.12
C VAL A 287 -19.79 -24.91 3.59
N LEU A 288 -19.66 -25.15 2.28
CA LEU A 288 -20.29 -26.25 1.57
C LEU A 288 -19.50 -27.56 1.72
N GLY A 289 -18.20 -27.47 1.97
CA GLY A 289 -17.30 -28.60 2.06
C GLY A 289 -15.84 -28.16 1.97
N GLY A 290 -14.93 -29.12 1.83
CA GLY A 290 -13.51 -28.81 1.79
C GLY A 290 -12.60 -30.04 1.88
N HIS A 291 -11.34 -29.79 2.17
CA HIS A 291 -10.32 -30.81 2.38
C HIS A 291 -9.38 -30.43 3.54
N THR A 292 -9.06 -31.40 4.40
CA THR A 292 -8.16 -31.20 5.54
C THR A 292 -7.00 -32.19 5.51
N GLN A 293 -5.78 -31.67 5.50
CA GLN A 293 -4.53 -32.43 5.54
C GLN A 293 -3.79 -32.12 6.86
N LEU A 294 -3.40 -33.16 7.60
CA LEU A 294 -2.63 -33.03 8.85
C LEU A 294 -1.20 -33.55 8.69
N GLY A 295 -0.28 -33.09 9.56
CA GLY A 295 1.13 -33.51 9.56
C GLY A 295 1.98 -32.81 8.48
N VAL A 296 1.54 -31.64 8.00
CA VAL A 296 2.20 -30.86 6.94
C VAL A 296 2.36 -29.39 7.34
N PRO A 297 3.20 -28.59 6.66
CA PRO A 297 3.27 -27.14 6.90
C PRO A 297 1.90 -26.46 6.77
N ALA A 298 1.67 -25.39 7.54
CA ALA A 298 0.38 -24.73 7.54
C ALA A 298 0.09 -24.02 6.21
N ALA A 299 -1.09 -24.26 5.66
CA ALA A 299 -1.60 -23.53 4.51
C ALA A 299 -3.14 -23.48 4.54
N LEU A 300 -3.70 -22.44 3.96
CA LEU A 300 -5.14 -22.26 3.83
C LEU A 300 -5.44 -21.70 2.44
N SER A 301 -6.37 -22.34 1.74
CA SER A 301 -7.03 -21.76 0.57
C SER A 301 -8.53 -21.86 0.73
N VAL A 302 -9.24 -20.85 0.24
CA VAL A 302 -10.71 -20.83 0.23
C VAL A 302 -11.17 -20.44 -1.17
N THR A 303 -12.16 -21.17 -1.67
CA THR A 303 -12.86 -20.87 -2.92
C THR A 303 -14.28 -20.46 -2.59
N ALA A 304 -14.75 -19.36 -3.14
CA ALA A 304 -16.13 -18.92 -3.01
C ALA A 304 -16.89 -18.97 -4.32
N LEU A 305 -18.16 -19.30 -4.18
CA LEU A 305 -19.13 -19.24 -5.27
C LEU A 305 -20.13 -18.14 -4.95
N GLY A 306 -20.41 -17.29 -5.93
CA GLY A 306 -21.46 -16.29 -5.88
C GLY A 306 -22.36 -16.36 -7.11
N ARG A 307 -23.48 -15.64 -7.08
CA ARG A 307 -24.39 -15.54 -8.23
C ARG A 307 -24.67 -14.09 -8.62
N THR A 308 -24.68 -13.82 -9.92
CA THR A 308 -25.15 -12.57 -10.52
C THR A 308 -25.46 -12.75 -12.00
N ASP A 309 -26.53 -12.11 -12.46
CA ASP A 309 -26.85 -12.03 -13.89
C ASP A 309 -26.08 -10.91 -14.60
N ARG A 310 -25.44 -10.00 -13.84
CA ARG A 310 -24.75 -8.81 -14.34
C ARG A 310 -23.41 -8.65 -13.62
N PRO A 311 -22.42 -9.51 -13.92
CA PRO A 311 -21.09 -9.36 -13.33
C PRO A 311 -20.49 -8.00 -13.72
N VAL A 312 -19.82 -7.36 -12.76
CA VAL A 312 -19.11 -6.08 -12.96
C VAL A 312 -17.64 -6.40 -13.28
N PRO A 313 -17.15 -6.09 -14.49
CA PRO A 313 -15.76 -6.36 -14.88
C PRO A 313 -14.81 -5.24 -14.44
N ALA A 314 -13.59 -5.57 -14.06
CA ALA A 314 -12.52 -4.58 -13.85
C ALA A 314 -12.11 -3.85 -15.14
N ALA A 315 -12.41 -4.43 -16.31
CA ALA A 315 -11.89 -3.98 -17.61
C ALA A 315 -12.77 -2.96 -18.37
N SER A 316 -13.92 -2.56 -17.81
CA SER A 316 -14.84 -1.64 -18.50
C SER A 316 -14.67 -0.16 -18.11
N GLY A 317 -13.59 0.18 -17.41
CA GLY A 317 -13.18 1.55 -17.15
C GLY A 317 -12.72 2.26 -18.43
N ARG A 318 -12.80 3.59 -18.43
CA ARG A 318 -12.39 4.41 -19.59
C ARG A 318 -11.73 5.70 -19.11
N PRO A 319 -10.84 6.31 -19.92
CA PRO A 319 -10.33 7.64 -19.62
C PRO A 319 -11.47 8.65 -19.39
N GLY A 320 -11.35 9.45 -18.35
CA GLY A 320 -12.37 10.41 -17.89
C GLY A 320 -13.40 9.82 -16.90
N HIS A 321 -13.37 8.52 -16.62
CA HIS A 321 -14.17 7.96 -15.52
C HIS A 321 -13.62 8.42 -14.17
N THR A 322 -14.51 8.80 -13.27
CA THR A 322 -14.17 9.11 -11.88
C THR A 322 -13.89 7.80 -11.13
N VAL A 323 -12.78 7.77 -10.41
CA VAL A 323 -12.42 6.69 -9.49
C VAL A 323 -12.92 7.06 -8.10
N SER A 324 -13.69 6.16 -7.49
CA SER A 324 -14.16 6.28 -6.10
C SER A 324 -13.64 5.12 -5.25
N LEU A 325 -13.20 5.43 -4.02
CA LEU A 325 -12.90 4.46 -2.99
C LEU A 325 -14.08 4.38 -2.01
N THR A 326 -14.61 3.17 -1.85
CA THR A 326 -15.54 2.84 -0.75
C THR A 326 -14.78 1.95 0.24
N ALA A 327 -14.55 2.42 1.46
CA ALA A 327 -13.79 1.68 2.46
C ALA A 327 -14.46 1.73 3.84
N ASP A 328 -14.47 0.60 4.55
CA ASP A 328 -14.82 0.59 5.96
C ASP A 328 -13.63 1.10 6.80
N LEU A 329 -13.75 2.34 7.29
CA LEU A 329 -12.71 3.01 8.06
C LEU A 329 -12.76 2.68 9.56
N GLY A 330 -13.79 1.96 10.02
CA GLY A 330 -13.87 1.55 11.42
C GLY A 330 -12.94 0.37 11.72
N GLY A 331 -12.79 0.06 13.01
CA GLY A 331 -11.93 -1.02 13.45
C GLY A 331 -10.52 -0.55 13.82
N GLY A 332 -9.50 -1.34 13.52
CA GLY A 332 -8.12 -1.00 13.89
C GLY A 332 -7.06 -1.94 13.33
N TRP A 333 -5.80 -1.60 13.56
CA TRP A 333 -4.66 -2.45 13.21
C TRP A 333 -4.68 -3.77 13.98
N ARG A 334 -4.47 -4.89 13.27
CA ARG A 334 -4.23 -6.19 13.92
C ARG A 334 -2.95 -6.15 14.74
N ARG A 335 -2.95 -6.86 15.88
CA ARG A 335 -1.74 -7.00 16.72
C ARG A 335 -0.60 -7.63 15.90
N GLY A 336 0.53 -6.94 15.82
CA GLY A 336 1.68 -7.38 15.01
C GLY A 336 1.49 -7.23 13.50
N GLY A 337 0.43 -6.52 13.08
CA GLY A 337 0.10 -6.21 11.68
C GLY A 337 -0.09 -4.71 11.42
N THR A 338 0.36 -3.83 12.31
CA THR A 338 0.32 -2.37 12.12
C THR A 338 0.94 -1.99 10.77
N GLY A 339 0.22 -1.19 10.00
CA GLY A 339 0.62 -0.75 8.66
C GLY A 339 0.43 -1.77 7.54
N THR A 340 -0.05 -2.99 7.85
CA THR A 340 -0.22 -4.06 6.84
C THR A 340 -1.59 -4.70 6.85
N GLN A 341 -2.25 -4.82 8.00
CA GLN A 341 -3.54 -5.49 8.13
C GLN A 341 -4.48 -4.72 9.05
N TRP A 342 -5.50 -4.12 8.44
CA TRP A 342 -6.59 -3.46 9.11
C TRP A 342 -7.77 -4.43 9.27
N ASP A 343 -8.36 -4.46 10.46
CA ASP A 343 -9.56 -5.23 10.74
C ASP A 343 -10.74 -4.31 10.96
N SER A 344 -11.53 -4.16 9.91
CA SER A 344 -12.77 -3.39 9.91
C SER A 344 -14.03 -4.25 10.12
N THR A 345 -13.90 -5.59 10.19
CA THR A 345 -15.06 -6.48 9.99
C THR A 345 -15.40 -7.35 11.20
N THR A 346 -14.46 -7.70 12.07
CA THR A 346 -14.74 -8.62 13.20
C THR A 346 -15.72 -8.06 14.23
N GLY A 347 -15.78 -6.73 14.37
CA GLY A 347 -16.69 -6.04 15.27
C GLY A 347 -18.04 -5.64 14.65
N ARG A 348 -18.30 -5.96 13.38
CA ARG A 348 -19.48 -5.49 12.65
C ARG A 348 -20.69 -6.39 12.84
N ALA A 349 -21.87 -5.78 12.86
CA ALA A 349 -23.11 -6.54 12.85
C ALA A 349 -23.34 -7.19 11.46
N PRO A 350 -23.95 -8.40 11.40
CA PRO A 350 -24.21 -9.07 10.12
C PRO A 350 -25.00 -8.24 9.09
N ALA A 351 -25.88 -7.34 9.55
CA ALA A 351 -26.63 -6.44 8.66
C ALA A 351 -25.72 -5.39 8.00
N GLU A 352 -24.72 -4.88 8.72
CA GLU A 352 -23.72 -3.95 8.20
C GLU A 352 -22.82 -4.63 7.18
N LEU A 353 -22.35 -5.85 7.50
CA LEU A 353 -21.54 -6.66 6.58
C LEU A 353 -22.29 -6.96 5.27
N ARG A 354 -23.58 -7.30 5.34
CA ARG A 354 -24.41 -7.47 4.14
C ARG A 354 -24.51 -6.20 3.30
N LEU A 355 -24.64 -5.03 3.92
CA LEU A 355 -24.68 -3.75 3.19
C LEU A 355 -23.35 -3.45 2.51
N LEU A 356 -22.22 -3.73 3.18
CA LEU A 356 -20.88 -3.61 2.63
C LEU A 356 -20.69 -4.53 1.43
N GLY A 357 -20.94 -5.84 1.59
CA GLY A 357 -20.73 -6.86 0.56
C GLY A 357 -21.67 -6.78 -0.65
N SER A 358 -22.61 -5.84 -0.67
CA SER A 358 -23.52 -5.63 -1.82
C SER A 358 -23.46 -4.22 -2.39
N VAL A 359 -22.52 -3.37 -1.94
CA VAL A 359 -22.39 -1.98 -2.39
C VAL A 359 -22.11 -1.87 -3.88
N VAL A 360 -21.23 -2.71 -4.44
CA VAL A 360 -20.89 -2.67 -5.86
C VAL A 360 -22.06 -3.16 -6.71
N ALA A 361 -22.76 -4.23 -6.32
CA ALA A 361 -23.95 -4.71 -7.01
C ALA A 361 -25.07 -3.64 -7.07
N ARG A 362 -25.28 -2.90 -5.98
CA ARG A 362 -26.26 -1.79 -5.92
C ARG A 362 -25.81 -0.55 -6.69
N THR A 363 -24.51 -0.27 -6.72
CA THR A 363 -23.95 0.88 -7.44
C THR A 363 -23.94 0.62 -8.95
N ALA A 364 -23.65 -0.62 -9.35
CA ALA A 364 -23.48 -1.06 -10.73
C ALA A 364 -22.55 -0.12 -11.53
N PRO A 365 -21.30 0.07 -11.09
CA PRO A 365 -20.34 0.93 -11.78
C PRO A 365 -19.91 0.29 -13.12
N ALA A 366 -19.22 1.08 -13.95
CA ALA A 366 -18.66 0.55 -15.19
C ALA A 366 -17.54 -0.47 -14.91
N ALA A 367 -16.67 -0.19 -13.94
CA ALA A 367 -15.67 -1.14 -13.45
C ALA A 367 -15.53 -1.11 -11.93
N ALA A 368 -15.11 -2.22 -11.36
CA ALA A 368 -14.84 -2.35 -9.93
C ALA A 368 -13.66 -3.29 -9.67
N LYS A 369 -13.03 -3.11 -8.52
CA LYS A 369 -12.04 -4.05 -7.97
C LYS A 369 -11.99 -3.98 -6.45
N ASP A 370 -11.79 -5.11 -5.79
CA ASP A 370 -11.52 -5.18 -4.35
C ASP A 370 -10.11 -4.65 -4.01
N VAL A 371 -9.93 -4.06 -2.82
CA VAL A 371 -8.60 -3.62 -2.36
C VAL A 371 -7.91 -4.76 -1.62
N SER A 372 -7.02 -5.46 -2.33
CA SER A 372 -6.24 -6.59 -1.81
C SER A 372 -4.89 -6.17 -1.20
N MET A 373 -4.00 -7.13 -0.97
CA MET A 373 -2.65 -6.95 -0.41
C MET A 373 -1.72 -6.00 -1.20
N ALA A 374 -2.08 -5.64 -2.44
CA ALA A 374 -1.35 -4.63 -3.21
C ALA A 374 -1.64 -3.18 -2.72
N GLY A 375 -2.57 -3.03 -1.78
CA GLY A 375 -3.04 -1.75 -1.27
C GLY A 375 -3.87 -0.98 -2.29
N VAL A 376 -4.37 0.18 -1.88
CA VAL A 376 -5.25 1.04 -2.71
C VAL A 376 -4.58 1.39 -4.05
N VAL A 377 -3.31 1.79 -4.01
CA VAL A 377 -2.59 2.22 -5.22
C VAL A 377 -2.31 1.05 -6.15
N GLY A 378 -1.89 -0.09 -5.61
CA GLY A 378 -1.65 -1.31 -6.40
C GLY A 378 -2.92 -1.82 -7.06
N THR A 379 -4.03 -1.91 -6.32
CA THR A 379 -5.34 -2.29 -6.87
C THR A 379 -5.81 -1.30 -7.93
N LEU A 380 -5.65 0.02 -7.72
CA LEU A 380 -5.99 1.01 -8.74
C LEU A 380 -5.21 0.77 -10.03
N GLY A 381 -3.92 0.45 -9.92
CA GLY A 381 -3.10 0.09 -11.07
C GLY A 381 -3.58 -1.18 -11.76
N MET A 382 -4.06 -2.19 -11.02
CA MET A 382 -4.67 -3.40 -11.61
C MET A 382 -5.97 -3.09 -12.35
N LEU A 383 -6.87 -2.28 -11.76
CA LEU A 383 -8.12 -1.86 -12.40
C LEU A 383 -7.84 -1.05 -13.67
N ALA A 384 -6.86 -0.12 -13.61
CA ALA A 384 -6.44 0.68 -14.76
C ALA A 384 -5.81 -0.21 -15.85
N GLU A 385 -4.94 -1.14 -15.49
CA GLU A 385 -4.32 -2.10 -16.41
C GLU A 385 -5.38 -2.94 -17.13
N ALA A 386 -6.31 -3.54 -16.40
CA ALA A 386 -7.41 -4.33 -16.96
C ALA A 386 -8.27 -3.49 -17.92
N SER A 387 -8.49 -2.21 -17.60
CA SER A 387 -9.21 -1.26 -18.44
C SER A 387 -8.38 -0.67 -19.59
N GLY A 388 -7.09 -1.01 -19.73
CA GLY A 388 -6.20 -0.42 -20.73
C GLY A 388 -5.97 1.09 -20.56
N CYS A 389 -5.98 1.56 -19.31
CA CYS A 389 -5.85 2.97 -18.92
C CYS A 389 -4.64 3.19 -18.00
N GLY A 390 -4.30 4.47 -17.79
CA GLY A 390 -3.58 4.92 -16.60
C GLY A 390 -4.57 5.44 -15.55
N ALA A 391 -4.07 5.82 -14.38
CA ALA A 391 -4.88 6.45 -13.34
C ALA A 391 -4.16 7.59 -12.61
N VAL A 392 -4.94 8.53 -12.12
CA VAL A 392 -4.49 9.58 -11.18
C VAL A 392 -5.29 9.45 -9.89
N LEU A 393 -4.59 9.42 -8.75
CA LEU A 393 -5.19 9.37 -7.41
C LEU A 393 -4.95 10.70 -6.67
N ASP A 394 -6.02 11.35 -6.25
CA ASP A 394 -5.99 12.57 -5.44
C ASP A 394 -5.74 12.21 -3.97
N VAL A 395 -4.49 12.31 -3.51
CA VAL A 395 -4.07 11.78 -2.19
C VAL A 395 -4.87 12.37 -1.03
N ALA A 396 -5.19 13.67 -1.11
CA ALA A 396 -5.95 14.38 -0.08
C ALA A 396 -7.43 13.98 -0.02
N ALA A 397 -7.97 13.38 -1.10
CA ALA A 397 -9.38 12.97 -1.20
C ALA A 397 -9.61 11.51 -0.78
N VAL A 398 -8.54 10.74 -0.56
CA VAL A 398 -8.65 9.33 -0.16
C VAL A 398 -9.20 9.24 1.27
N PRO A 399 -10.35 8.60 1.50
CA PRO A 399 -10.88 8.40 2.85
C PRO A 399 -9.97 7.44 3.63
N ARG A 400 -9.66 7.79 4.88
CA ARG A 400 -8.65 7.11 5.70
C ARG A 400 -9.04 7.11 7.19
N PRO A 401 -8.76 6.04 7.97
CA PRO A 401 -8.91 6.07 9.42
C PRO A 401 -7.95 7.09 10.07
N ALA A 402 -8.39 7.79 11.11
CA ALA A 402 -7.63 8.91 11.69
C ALA A 402 -6.22 8.48 12.15
N GLU A 403 -6.10 7.34 12.81
CA GLU A 403 -4.85 6.79 13.35
C GLU A 403 -3.84 6.30 12.29
N ALA A 404 -4.24 6.23 11.01
CA ALA A 404 -3.62 5.29 10.08
C ALA A 404 -2.41 5.72 9.24
N THR A 405 -1.78 6.90 9.29
CA THR A 405 -0.78 7.38 8.28
C THR A 405 -1.16 7.18 6.78
N VAL A 406 -0.72 8.09 5.91
CA VAL A 406 -1.15 8.02 4.50
C VAL A 406 -0.52 6.83 3.77
N GLY A 407 0.79 6.64 3.94
CA GLY A 407 1.50 5.55 3.30
C GLY A 407 1.04 4.18 3.79
N ASP A 408 0.78 4.00 5.08
CA ASP A 408 0.32 2.72 5.62
C ASP A 408 -1.06 2.36 5.10
N TRP A 409 -2.01 3.29 5.12
CA TRP A 409 -3.35 3.06 4.58
C TRP A 409 -3.33 2.73 3.07
N LEU A 410 -2.52 3.43 2.28
CA LEU A 410 -2.40 3.19 0.85
C LEU A 410 -1.65 1.89 0.49
N THR A 411 -1.05 1.19 1.47
CA THR A 411 -0.28 -0.05 1.29
C THR A 411 -0.73 -1.23 2.13
N CYS A 412 -1.76 -1.08 2.97
CA CYS A 412 -2.28 -2.19 3.78
C CYS A 412 -3.41 -2.93 3.07
N PHE A 413 -3.72 -4.12 3.58
CA PHE A 413 -5.04 -4.72 3.40
C PHE A 413 -6.05 -4.03 4.33
N PRO A 414 -7.07 -3.34 3.80
CA PRO A 414 -7.97 -2.47 4.58
C PRO A 414 -9.15 -3.22 5.25
N GLY A 415 -9.21 -4.55 5.14
CA GLY A 415 -10.38 -5.33 5.54
C GLY A 415 -11.41 -5.39 4.41
N THR A 416 -12.33 -4.43 4.34
CA THR A 416 -13.29 -4.29 3.22
C THR A 416 -13.17 -2.92 2.57
N ALA A 417 -12.71 -2.89 1.32
CA ALA A 417 -12.73 -1.71 0.48
C ALA A 417 -12.82 -2.07 -1.01
N PHE A 418 -13.41 -1.17 -1.80
CA PHE A 418 -13.64 -1.32 -3.23
C PHE A 418 -13.24 -0.06 -3.97
N LEU A 419 -12.49 -0.21 -5.06
CA LEU A 419 -12.30 0.82 -6.06
C LEU A 419 -13.34 0.64 -7.16
N THR A 420 -14.03 1.72 -7.51
CA THR A 420 -15.02 1.73 -8.60
C THR A 420 -14.72 2.84 -9.57
N ALA A 421 -14.98 2.61 -10.86
CA ALA A 421 -14.83 3.61 -11.91
C ALA A 421 -16.11 3.71 -12.74
N ASP A 422 -16.64 4.92 -12.91
CA ASP A 422 -17.84 5.19 -13.71
C ASP A 422 -17.79 6.62 -14.28
N ALA A 423 -18.75 6.96 -15.14
CA ALA A 423 -18.91 8.31 -15.67
C ALA A 423 -19.00 9.35 -14.54
N PRO A 424 -18.44 10.57 -14.73
CA PRO A 424 -18.50 11.63 -13.73
C PRO A 424 -19.93 11.94 -13.26
N GLY A 425 -20.08 12.18 -11.95
CA GLY A 425 -21.36 12.52 -11.33
C GLY A 425 -22.27 11.33 -11.02
N ARG A 426 -21.84 10.08 -11.29
CA ARG A 426 -22.55 8.87 -10.87
C ARG A 426 -22.44 8.67 -9.35
N ALA A 427 -23.59 8.48 -8.70
CA ALA A 427 -23.64 8.28 -7.26
C ALA A 427 -23.26 6.85 -6.87
N VAL A 428 -22.48 6.71 -5.80
CA VAL A 428 -22.22 5.42 -5.15
C VAL A 428 -23.39 5.09 -4.22
N ALA A 429 -23.87 3.86 -4.23
CA ALA A 429 -24.94 3.43 -3.34
C ALA A 429 -24.52 3.55 -1.87
N ALA A 430 -25.49 3.72 -0.96
CA ALA A 430 -25.21 3.77 0.47
C ALA A 430 -24.40 2.52 0.91
N ALA A 431 -23.24 2.75 1.53
CA ALA A 431 -22.26 1.71 1.86
C ALA A 431 -22.32 1.25 3.33
N GLY A 432 -23.45 1.49 4.01
CA GLY A 432 -23.61 1.17 5.43
C GLY A 432 -22.57 1.91 6.28
N PRO A 433 -21.71 1.22 7.05
CA PRO A 433 -20.69 1.87 7.88
C PRO A 433 -19.48 2.38 7.09
N ALA A 434 -19.33 2.01 5.81
CA ALA A 434 -18.21 2.46 4.98
C ALA A 434 -18.37 3.90 4.49
N THR A 435 -17.22 4.54 4.28
CA THR A 435 -17.12 5.86 3.68
C THR A 435 -16.84 5.71 2.19
N SER A 436 -17.55 6.46 1.35
CA SER A 436 -17.28 6.53 -0.09
C SER A 436 -16.85 7.93 -0.47
N ALA A 437 -15.79 8.05 -1.25
CA ALA A 437 -15.35 9.33 -1.80
C ALA A 437 -14.79 9.15 -3.22
N ALA A 438 -15.11 10.11 -4.09
CA ALA A 438 -14.39 10.28 -5.35
C ALA A 438 -12.98 10.76 -5.03
N CYS A 439 -11.96 10.03 -5.48
CA CYS A 439 -10.57 10.26 -5.10
C CYS A 439 -9.59 10.09 -6.26
N GLY A 440 -10.07 10.12 -7.50
CA GLY A 440 -9.20 10.05 -8.67
C GLY A 440 -9.96 9.92 -9.97
N GLU A 441 -9.21 9.58 -11.02
CA GLU A 441 -9.74 9.40 -12.37
C GLU A 441 -8.90 8.40 -13.16
N LEU A 442 -9.54 7.72 -14.11
CA LEU A 442 -8.84 6.99 -15.16
C LEU A 442 -8.41 7.96 -16.26
N VAL A 443 -7.21 7.80 -16.77
CA VAL A 443 -6.59 8.66 -17.79
C VAL A 443 -6.03 7.84 -18.95
N PRO A 444 -5.77 8.43 -20.13
CA PRO A 444 -5.03 7.73 -21.18
C PRO A 444 -3.62 7.34 -20.72
N GLY A 445 -3.12 6.20 -21.19
CA GLY A 445 -1.76 5.73 -20.89
C GLY A 445 -1.76 4.49 -20.00
N SER A 446 -0.79 4.41 -19.08
CA SER A 446 -0.58 3.28 -18.18
C SER A 446 0.02 3.73 -16.85
N GLY A 447 -0.12 2.90 -15.82
CA GLY A 447 0.44 3.18 -14.50
C GLY A 447 -0.43 4.10 -13.65
N VAL A 448 0.09 4.50 -12.49
CA VAL A 448 -0.63 5.32 -11.51
C VAL A 448 0.23 6.50 -11.09
N SER A 449 -0.36 7.70 -11.12
CA SER A 449 0.23 8.92 -10.57
C SER A 449 -0.55 9.42 -9.36
N LEU A 450 0.13 10.06 -8.42
CA LEU A 450 -0.47 10.73 -7.27
C LEU A 450 -0.59 12.22 -7.58
N ARG A 451 -1.78 12.79 -7.38
CA ARG A 451 -2.01 14.23 -7.40
C ARG A 451 -1.94 14.79 -5.98
N TRP A 452 -1.11 15.80 -5.84
CA TRP A 452 -0.88 16.52 -4.58
C TRP A 452 -1.73 17.80 -4.51
N PRO A 453 -1.92 18.38 -3.31
CA PRO A 453 -2.72 19.60 -3.14
C PRO A 453 -2.24 20.80 -3.97
N ASP A 454 -0.96 20.85 -4.33
CA ASP A 454 -0.39 21.88 -5.21
C ASP A 454 -0.67 21.66 -6.71
N GLY A 455 -1.41 20.59 -7.05
CA GLY A 455 -1.72 20.18 -8.42
C GLY A 455 -0.62 19.38 -9.12
N SER A 456 0.55 19.21 -8.48
CA SER A 456 1.64 18.43 -9.06
C SER A 456 1.31 16.93 -9.10
N LEU A 457 1.90 16.24 -10.07
CA LEU A 457 1.79 14.79 -10.24
C LEU A 457 3.14 14.12 -9.97
N THR A 458 3.14 13.07 -9.16
CA THR A 458 4.31 12.19 -8.99
C THR A 458 3.98 10.76 -9.40
N PRO A 459 4.85 10.05 -10.12
CA PRO A 459 4.62 8.65 -10.47
C PRO A 459 4.63 7.79 -9.20
N ALA A 460 3.58 6.99 -8.99
CA ALA A 460 3.52 5.97 -7.94
C ALA A 460 3.82 4.58 -8.48
N LEU A 461 3.24 4.25 -9.65
CA LEU A 461 3.46 2.99 -10.37
C LEU A 461 3.76 3.34 -11.83
N PRO A 462 4.98 3.08 -12.34
CA PRO A 462 5.38 3.55 -13.67
C PRO A 462 4.76 2.78 -14.85
N GLY A 463 4.08 1.64 -14.58
CA GLY A 463 3.54 0.78 -15.63
C GLY A 463 2.57 -0.27 -15.09
N ALA A 464 2.52 -1.42 -15.78
CA ALA A 464 1.66 -2.55 -15.42
C ALA A 464 1.97 -3.09 -14.02
N VAL A 465 0.93 -3.52 -13.31
CA VAL A 465 1.01 -4.08 -11.96
C VAL A 465 1.11 -5.60 -12.01
N THR A 466 0.29 -6.23 -12.87
CA THR A 466 0.24 -7.69 -13.00
C THR A 466 0.99 -8.18 -14.23
N GLY A 467 1.01 -7.40 -15.31
CA GLY A 467 1.51 -7.82 -16.61
C GLY A 467 0.52 -8.72 -17.38
N LEU A 468 -0.74 -8.82 -16.94
CA LEU A 468 -1.80 -9.53 -17.66
C LEU A 468 -2.37 -8.70 -18.81
N GLY A 469 -2.17 -7.38 -18.77
CA GLY A 469 -2.62 -6.47 -19.82
C GLY A 469 -4.13 -6.20 -19.80
N PRO A 470 -4.64 -5.47 -20.80
CA PRO A 470 -6.05 -5.13 -20.87
C PRO A 470 -6.90 -6.38 -21.12
N SER A 471 -7.95 -6.55 -20.32
CA SER A 471 -8.92 -7.61 -20.54
C SER A 471 -9.86 -7.12 -21.65
N GLY A 472 -9.97 -7.86 -22.76
CA GLY A 472 -10.81 -7.44 -23.90
C GLY A 472 -12.26 -7.16 -23.48
N VAL A 473 -13.01 -6.34 -24.24
CA VAL A 473 -14.37 -5.92 -23.85
C VAL A 473 -15.32 -7.13 -23.73
N PRO A 474 -16.08 -7.29 -22.62
CA PRO A 474 -17.08 -8.35 -22.52
C PRO A 474 -18.10 -8.23 -23.65
N GLN A 475 -18.31 -9.29 -24.43
CA GLN A 475 -19.37 -9.29 -25.44
C GLN A 475 -20.73 -9.35 -24.74
N ALA A 476 -21.63 -8.41 -25.05
CA ALA A 476 -22.99 -8.43 -24.52
C ALA A 476 -23.68 -9.76 -24.89
N ARG A 477 -24.18 -10.49 -23.89
CA ARG A 477 -25.01 -11.69 -24.13
C ARG A 477 -26.20 -11.27 -25.00
N LYS A 478 -26.30 -11.84 -26.20
CA LYS A 478 -27.54 -11.76 -26.99
C LYS A 478 -28.70 -12.31 -26.14
N PRO A 479 -29.86 -11.63 -26.06
CA PRO A 479 -31.01 -12.18 -25.35
C PRO A 479 -31.37 -13.54 -25.95
N ARG A 480 -31.52 -14.55 -25.10
CA ARG A 480 -31.99 -15.88 -25.52
C ARG A 480 -33.38 -15.72 -26.11
N SER A 481 -33.56 -16.07 -27.39
CA SER A 481 -34.88 -16.20 -28.00
C SER A 481 -35.65 -17.27 -27.22
N PRO A 482 -36.93 -17.05 -26.86
CA PRO A 482 -37.73 -18.10 -26.24
C PRO A 482 -37.81 -19.29 -27.21
N HIS A 483 -37.46 -20.48 -26.71
CA HIS A 483 -37.54 -21.71 -27.45
C HIS A 483 -38.96 -21.89 -28.02
N SER A 484 -39.05 -22.04 -29.34
CA SER A 484 -40.23 -22.59 -30.00
C SER A 484 -40.41 -24.02 -29.52
N ILE A 485 -41.45 -24.24 -28.72
CA ILE A 485 -41.97 -25.58 -28.42
C ILE A 485 -42.45 -26.14 -29.75
N SER A 486 -41.67 -27.06 -30.31
CA SER A 486 -42.08 -27.91 -31.43
C SER A 486 -43.07 -28.94 -30.89
N THR A 487 -44.36 -28.66 -31.02
CA THR A 487 -45.41 -29.69 -30.97
C THR A 487 -45.32 -30.52 -32.24
N GLY A 488 -44.54 -31.60 -32.20
CA GLY A 488 -44.54 -32.65 -33.22
C GLY A 488 -45.54 -33.73 -32.83
N GLY A 489 -46.74 -33.66 -33.42
CA GLY A 489 -47.80 -34.65 -33.24
C GLY A 489 -47.49 -35.97 -33.92
N SER A 490 -48.04 -37.02 -33.31
CA SER A 490 -48.21 -38.37 -33.85
C SER A 490 -49.14 -38.40 -35.07
N ALA A 491 -48.69 -38.99 -36.17
CA ALA A 491 -49.46 -39.82 -37.10
C ALA A 491 -48.49 -40.65 -37.94
#